data_AF-A0A1Y2X3K2-F1
#
_entry.id   AF-A0A1Y2X3K2-F1
#
_cell.length_a   1.000
_cell.length_b   1.000
_cell.length_c   1.000
_cell.angle_alpha   90.00
_cell.angle_beta   90.00
_cell.angle_gamma   90.00
#
_symmetry.space_group_name_H-M   'P 1'
#
loop_
_entity.id
_entity.type
_entity.pdbx_description
1 polymer ?
#
loop_
_entity_poly.entity_id
_entity_poly.type
_entity_poly.pdbx_seq_one_letter_code
_entity_poly.pdbx_strand_id
1 'polypeptide(L)'
;MDELCSRIDNTKLCARASLCRGVSCIVNLSAKNLWTMMGGQNCHVEITFDNNVKWLAQFRLSGASSPPLQARDYILRSKAATMTFLHMIGRVNLITVTL
;
A
#
# COMPACT_ATOMS: atom_id res chain seq x y z
N MET A 1 -11.89 -12.67 -1.32
CA MET A 1 -10.79 -12.10 -2.15
C MET A 1 -11.35 -11.33 -3.33
N ASP A 2 -12.27 -11.90 -4.10
CA ASP A 2 -13.04 -11.13 -5.09
C ASP A 2 -13.74 -9.92 -4.47
N GLU A 3 -14.23 -10.06 -3.23
CA GLU A 3 -14.77 -8.97 -2.43
C GLU A 3 -13.75 -7.88 -2.03
N LEU A 4 -12.46 -8.21 -1.92
CA LEU A 4 -11.42 -7.20 -1.67
C LEU A 4 -11.05 -6.50 -2.98
N CYS A 5 -10.83 -7.28 -4.04
CA CYS A 5 -10.58 -6.76 -5.38
C CYS A 5 -11.70 -5.82 -5.84
N SER A 6 -12.96 -6.13 -5.48
CA SER A 6 -14.12 -5.28 -5.80
C SER A 6 -14.22 -4.03 -4.92
N ARG A 7 -13.61 -4.02 -3.73
CA ARG A 7 -13.61 -2.86 -2.81
C ARG A 7 -12.48 -1.88 -3.08
N ILE A 8 -11.40 -2.30 -3.73
CA ILE A 8 -10.30 -1.40 -4.08
C ILE A 8 -10.63 -0.74 -5.41
N ASP A 9 -10.94 0.56 -5.35
CA ASP A 9 -11.21 1.38 -6.53
C ASP A 9 -9.88 1.80 -7.18
N ASN A 10 -9.60 1.21 -8.35
CA ASN A 10 -8.37 1.46 -9.10
C ASN A 10 -8.18 2.94 -9.45
N THR A 11 -9.26 3.58 -9.90
CA THR A 11 -9.26 4.96 -10.38
C THR A 11 -8.97 5.91 -9.23
N LYS A 12 -9.62 5.71 -8.07
CA LYS A 12 -9.37 6.53 -6.88
C LYS A 12 -7.96 6.34 -6.34
N LEU A 13 -7.46 5.11 -6.32
CA LEU A 13 -6.10 4.82 -5.86
C LEU A 13 -5.07 5.53 -6.73
N CYS A 14 -5.17 5.41 -8.06
CA CYS A 14 -4.21 6.08 -8.94
C CYS A 14 -4.38 7.60 -8.94
N ALA A 15 -5.60 8.14 -8.87
CA ALA A 15 -5.81 9.58 -8.72
C ALA A 15 -5.13 10.12 -7.45
N ARG A 16 -5.27 9.40 -6.33
CA ARG A 16 -4.62 9.76 -5.06
C ARG A 16 -3.11 9.66 -5.15
N ALA A 17 -2.58 8.56 -5.67
CA ALA A 17 -1.13 8.36 -5.83
C ALA A 17 -0.52 9.41 -6.76
N SER A 18 -1.20 9.73 -7.86
CA SER A 18 -0.78 10.77 -8.81
C SER A 18 -0.75 12.14 -8.15
N LEU A 19 -1.77 12.47 -7.34
CA LEU A 19 -1.80 13.72 -6.58
C LEU A 19 -0.66 13.80 -5.56
N CYS A 20 -0.36 12.72 -4.85
CA CYS A 20 0.73 12.68 -3.86
C CYS A 20 2.12 12.87 -4.48
N ARG A 21 2.33 12.40 -5.72
CA ARG A 21 3.64 12.47 -6.39
C ARG A 21 3.76 13.59 -7.42
N GLY A 22 2.64 14.14 -7.89
CA GLY A 22 2.58 15.05 -9.03
C GLY A 22 2.90 14.37 -10.38
N VAL A 23 2.77 13.04 -10.47
CA VAL A 23 3.10 12.25 -11.67
C VAL A 23 1.99 11.25 -11.92
N SER A 24 1.53 11.12 -13.16
CA SER A 24 0.51 10.13 -13.53
C SER A 24 1.02 8.70 -13.30
N CYS A 25 0.08 7.78 -13.03
CA CYS A 25 0.38 6.39 -12.73
C CYS A 25 -0.53 5.41 -13.46
N ILE A 26 -0.10 4.15 -13.40
CA ILE A 26 -0.93 2.99 -13.67
C ILE A 26 -0.85 2.03 -12.48
N VAL A 27 -1.95 1.31 -12.25
CA VAL A 27 -2.06 0.31 -11.20
C VAL A 27 -2.72 -0.93 -11.78
N ASN A 28 -2.12 -2.10 -11.54
CA ASN A 28 -2.65 -3.38 -11.97
C ASN A 28 -3.19 -4.18 -10.76
N LEU A 29 -4.50 -4.05 -10.53
CA LEU A 29 -5.25 -4.76 -9.48
C LEU A 29 -5.75 -6.15 -9.90
N SER A 30 -5.14 -6.79 -10.90
CA SER A 30 -5.54 -8.16 -11.26
C SER A 30 -5.42 -9.09 -10.07
N ALA A 31 -6.39 -10.01 -9.92
CA ALA A 31 -6.41 -10.97 -8.81
C ALA A 31 -5.10 -11.77 -8.70
N LYS A 32 -4.47 -12.08 -9.85
CA LYS A 32 -3.16 -12.75 -9.91
C LYS A 32 -2.05 -11.94 -9.23
N ASN A 33 -1.96 -10.65 -9.51
CA ASN A 33 -0.96 -9.78 -8.89
C ASN A 33 -1.19 -9.63 -7.38
N LEU A 34 -2.45 -9.43 -6.99
CA LEU A 34 -2.84 -9.35 -5.58
C LEU A 34 -2.47 -10.63 -4.81
N TRP A 35 -2.71 -11.81 -5.41
CA TRP A 35 -2.34 -13.11 -4.83
C TRP A 35 -0.84 -13.28 -4.66
N THR A 36 -0.07 -12.90 -5.67
CA THR A 36 1.39 -13.11 -5.70
C THR A 36 2.09 -12.24 -4.64
N MET A 37 1.48 -11.12 -4.25
CA MET A 37 2.03 -10.14 -3.31
C MET A 37 1.32 -10.11 -1.95
N MET A 38 0.60 -11.18 -1.61
CA MET A 38 -0.04 -11.33 -0.30
C MET A 38 0.95 -11.78 0.78
N GLY A 39 0.83 -11.19 1.96
CA GLY A 39 1.56 -11.58 3.17
C GLY A 39 0.68 -11.45 4.41
N GLY A 40 0.24 -12.58 4.95
CA GLY A 40 -0.67 -12.63 6.10
C GLY A 40 -1.99 -11.89 5.81
N GLN A 41 -2.31 -10.88 6.62
CA GLN A 41 -3.50 -10.03 6.44
C GLN A 41 -3.26 -8.81 5.54
N ASN A 42 -2.11 -8.70 4.89
CA ASN A 42 -1.81 -7.58 4.00
C ASN A 42 -1.70 -8.08 2.56
N CYS A 43 -2.33 -7.38 1.62
CA CYS A 43 -2.00 -7.51 0.21
C CYS A 43 -1.25 -6.26 -0.25
N HIS A 44 -0.37 -6.43 -1.23
CA HIS A 44 0.40 -5.35 -1.80
C HIS A 44 0.14 -5.25 -3.30
N VAL A 45 0.24 -4.04 -3.82
CA VAL A 45 0.10 -3.74 -5.24
C VAL A 45 1.18 -2.77 -5.64
N GLU A 46 1.77 -3.01 -6.80
CA GLU A 46 2.70 -2.08 -7.43
C GLU A 46 1.93 -0.97 -8.16
N ILE A 47 2.28 0.28 -7.85
CA ILE A 47 1.88 1.48 -8.59
C ILE A 47 3.08 1.91 -9.41
N THR A 48 2.94 1.91 -10.74
CA THR A 48 4.00 2.33 -11.65
C THR A 48 3.69 3.73 -12.16
N PHE A 49 4.59 4.67 -11.91
CA PHE A 49 4.48 6.04 -12.37
C PHE A 49 5.14 6.21 -13.75
N ASP A 50 4.72 7.21 -14.50
CA ASP A 50 5.23 7.49 -15.86
C ASP A 50 6.75 7.75 -15.90
N ASN A 51 7.33 8.16 -14.77
CA ASN A 51 8.78 8.30 -14.61
C ASN A 51 9.50 7.00 -14.19
N ASN A 52 8.86 5.84 -14.39
CA ASN A 52 9.35 4.50 -14.05
C ASN A 52 9.60 4.23 -12.56
N VAL A 53 9.25 5.18 -11.67
CA VAL A 53 9.28 4.90 -10.23
C VAL A 53 8.11 4.00 -9.87
N LYS A 54 8.37 3.06 -8.95
CA LYS A 54 7.40 2.09 -8.48
C LYS A 54 7.15 2.30 -7.00
N TRP A 55 5.89 2.41 -6.60
CA TRP A 55 5.47 2.40 -5.20
C TRP A 55 4.75 1.10 -4.87
N LEU A 56 4.82 0.70 -3.60
CA LEU A 56 4.04 -0.42 -3.07
C LEU A 56 2.89 0.12 -2.22
N ALA A 57 1.67 -0.03 -2.72
CA ALA A 57 0.46 0.20 -1.95
C ALA A 57 0.17 -1.05 -1.11
N GLN A 58 -0.03 -0.88 0.19
CA GLN A 58 -0.42 -1.95 1.10
C GLN A 58 -1.88 -1.78 1.49
N PHE A 59 -2.68 -2.82 1.31
CA PHE A 59 -4.05 -2.89 1.81
C PHE A 59 -4.16 -3.97 2.87
N ARG A 60 -4.95 -3.68 3.90
CA ARG A 60 -5.22 -4.63 4.97
C ARG A 60 -6.54 -5.35 4.70
N LEU A 61 -6.48 -6.68 4.68
CA LEU A 61 -7.65 -7.55 4.69
C LEU A 61 -8.37 -7.34 6.03
N SER A 62 -9.58 -6.77 5.98
CA SER A 62 -10.41 -6.65 7.18
C SER A 62 -11.14 -7.98 7.39
N GLY A 63 -10.88 -8.63 8.51
CA GLY A 63 -11.57 -9.86 8.93
C GLY A 63 -12.17 -9.72 10.33
N ALA A 64 -12.95 -10.71 10.75
CA ALA A 64 -13.62 -10.74 12.06
C ALA A 64 -12.64 -10.63 13.26
N SER A 65 -11.36 -10.95 13.06
CA SER A 65 -10.29 -10.87 14.07
C SER A 65 -9.41 -9.62 13.96
N SER A 66 -9.84 -8.59 13.22
CA SER A 66 -9.03 -7.37 13.10
C SER A 66 -9.01 -6.58 14.42
N PRO A 67 -7.84 -6.09 14.88
CA PRO A 67 -7.75 -5.24 16.06
C PRO A 67 -8.62 -3.98 15.95
N PRO A 68 -9.02 -3.37 17.07
CA PRO A 68 -9.75 -2.10 17.09
C PRO A 68 -9.03 -1.01 16.28
N LEU A 69 -9.79 -0.04 15.77
CA LEU A 69 -9.28 1.03 14.90
C LEU A 69 -8.06 1.73 15.47
N GLN A 70 -8.10 2.09 16.76
CA GLN A 70 -6.99 2.77 17.43
C GLN A 70 -5.69 1.94 17.42
N ALA A 71 -5.80 0.61 17.62
CA ALA A 71 -4.66 -0.29 17.54
C ALA A 71 -4.13 -0.39 16.10
N ARG A 72 -5.02 -0.40 15.11
CA ARG A 72 -4.63 -0.39 13.68
C ARG A 72 -3.87 0.88 13.31
N ASP A 73 -4.34 2.03 13.76
CA ASP A 73 -3.69 3.32 13.50
C ASP A 73 -2.31 3.39 14.19
N TYR A 74 -2.20 2.85 15.40
CA TYR A 74 -0.93 2.73 16.09
C TYR A 74 0.05 1.80 15.34
N ILE A 75 -0.42 0.65 14.86
CA ILE A 75 0.39 -0.27 14.04
C ILE A 75 0.86 0.43 12.75
N LEU A 76 -0.01 1.19 12.09
CA LEU A 76 0.34 1.93 10.88
C LEU A 76 1.41 3.01 11.15
N ARG A 77 1.21 3.82 12.19
CA ARG A 77 2.18 4.88 12.58
C ARG A 77 3.51 4.31 13.02
N SER A 78 3.51 3.24 13.82
CA SER A 78 4.74 2.58 14.28
C SER A 78 5.51 1.93 13.13
N LYS A 79 4.82 1.33 12.15
CA LYS A 79 5.42 0.86 10.91
C LYS A 79 6.06 2.02 10.13
N ALA A 80 5.35 3.14 9.93
CA ALA A 80 5.88 4.30 9.24
C ALA A 80 7.14 4.85 9.93
N ALA A 81 7.10 5.03 11.25
CA ALA A 81 8.24 5.49 12.05
C ALA A 81 9.45 4.55 11.93
N THR A 82 9.22 3.23 11.99
CA THR A 82 10.27 2.22 11.85
C THR A 82 10.89 2.28 10.46
N MET A 83 10.09 2.40 9.41
CA MET A 83 10.58 2.51 8.03
C MET A 83 11.41 3.79 7.82
N THR A 84 10.97 4.93 8.36
CA THR A 84 11.73 6.18 8.33
C THR A 84 13.07 6.03 9.04
N PHE A 85 13.09 5.39 10.22
CA PHE A 85 14.33 5.12 10.93
C PHE A 85 15.28 4.24 10.11
N LEU A 86 14.78 3.12 9.55
CA LEU A 86 15.57 2.20 8.72
C LEU A 86 16.14 2.88 7.47
N HIS A 87 15.39 3.82 6.88
CA HIS A 87 15.86 4.63 5.76
C HIS A 87 17.00 5.56 6.17
N MET A 88 16.83 6.26 7.29
CA MET A 88 17.84 7.18 7.82
C MET A 88 19.17 6.47 8.11
N ILE A 89 19.13 5.24 8.63
CA ILE A 89 20.35 4.46 8.92
C ILE A 89 20.89 3.68 7.71
N GLY A 90 20.38 3.95 6.50
CA GLY A 90 20.86 3.35 5.25
C GLY A 90 20.56 1.85 5.08
N ARG A 91 19.59 1.32 5.83
CA ARG A 91 19.26 -0.12 5.80
C ARG A 91 18.17 -0.46 4.79
N VAL A 92 17.31 0.50 4.42
CA VAL A 92 16.21 0.28 3.48
C VAL A 92 15.90 1.54 2.66
N ASN A 93 15.67 1.41 1.36
CA ASN A 93 15.13 2.48 0.52
C ASN A 93 13.64 2.23 0.28
N LEU A 94 12.80 2.61 1.25
CA LEU A 94 11.34 2.52 1.10
C LEU A 94 10.69 3.77 1.67
N ILE A 95 10.04 4.54 0.80
CA ILE A 95 9.23 5.69 1.19
C ILE A 95 7.80 5.17 1.40
N THR A 96 7.28 5.27 2.62
CA THR A 96 5.89 4.92 2.92
C THR A 96 5.05 6.18 2.78
N VAL A 97 4.16 6.22 1.78
CA VAL A 97 3.13 7.26 1.67
C VAL A 97 1.81 6.67 2.16
N THR A 98 1.21 7.31 3.15
CA THR A 98 -0.15 6.96 3.59
C THR A 98 -1.13 7.55 2.59
N LEU A 99 -1.73 6.71 1.75
CA LEU A 99 -2.73 7.11 0.76
C LEU A 99 -4.08 7.38 1.42
#